data_AF-A3DCE2-F1
#
_entry.id   AF-A3DCE2-F1
#
_cell.length_a   1.000
_cell.length_b   1.000
_cell.length_c   1.000
_cell.angle_alpha   90.00
_cell.angle_beta   90.00
_cell.angle_gamma   90.00
#
_symmetry.space_group_name_H-M   'P 1'
#
loop_
_entity.id
_entity.type
_entity.pdbx_description
1 polymer ?
#
loop_
_entity_poly.entity_id
_entity_poly.type
_entity_poly.pdbx_seq_one_letter_code
_entity_poly.pdbx_strand_id
1 'polypeptide(L)'
;MARELYENNIFVLTLNSKMLYVVGGNLSNVDAVRRKISDLAKEYKMSIRQMTVKEYNDAKNSEYMEGESARIFTSLIMIILSVFGIMSISAAKLLSKRREIGIRLSFGTSKRGIIFIFSGELFILFVISLLITLLIHNISIINKSEMKKYFYNFSYGLNIQSVGVLLGIIVLIFIFSCIVPIITIKKFSLRDLIGGYE
;
A
#
# COMPACT_ATOMS: atom_id res chain seq x y z
N MET A 1 -28.92 -22.85 -18.42
CA MET A 1 -30.22 -23.33 -17.93
C MET A 1 -30.18 -24.02 -16.56
N ALA A 2 -29.70 -25.27 -16.39
CA ALA A 2 -29.74 -25.93 -15.07
C ALA A 2 -28.89 -25.25 -13.97
N ARG A 3 -27.78 -24.61 -14.37
CA ARG A 3 -26.87 -23.87 -13.47
C ARG A 3 -27.44 -22.53 -13.00
N GLU A 4 -28.19 -21.84 -13.87
CA GLU A 4 -28.90 -20.58 -13.53
C GLU A 4 -30.06 -20.80 -12.56
N LEU A 5 -30.77 -21.93 -12.70
CA LEU A 5 -31.83 -22.32 -11.76
C LEU A 5 -31.30 -22.61 -10.36
N TYR A 6 -30.04 -23.09 -10.25
CA TYR A 6 -29.38 -23.33 -8.98
C TYR A 6 -28.90 -22.03 -8.31
N GLU A 7 -28.33 -21.09 -9.07
CA GLU A 7 -27.88 -19.79 -8.55
C GLU A 7 -29.04 -18.88 -8.11
N ASN A 8 -30.21 -19.01 -8.75
CA ASN A 8 -31.39 -18.22 -8.41
C ASN A 8 -32.17 -18.75 -7.19
N ASN A 9 -31.96 -20.01 -6.78
CA ASN A 9 -32.74 -20.65 -5.72
C ASN A 9 -31.97 -20.87 -4.40
N ILE A 10 -30.71 -20.43 -4.34
CA ILE A 10 -29.91 -20.44 -3.11
C ILE A 10 -29.96 -19.03 -2.52
N PHE A 11 -30.37 -18.95 -1.25
CA PHE A 11 -30.44 -17.68 -0.52
C PHE A 11 -29.25 -17.58 0.42
N VAL A 12 -28.59 -16.42 0.40
CA VAL A 12 -27.54 -16.08 1.36
C VAL A 12 -28.16 -15.25 2.46
N LEU A 13 -28.09 -15.75 3.70
CA LEU A 13 -28.41 -14.99 4.90
C LEU A 13 -27.11 -14.49 5.50
N THR A 14 -27.03 -13.19 5.74
CA THR A 14 -25.89 -12.60 6.45
C THR A 14 -26.32 -12.22 7.86
N LEU A 15 -25.65 -12.79 8.86
CA LEU A 15 -25.86 -12.48 10.27
C LEU A 15 -24.57 -11.90 10.84
N ASN A 16 -24.58 -10.62 11.21
CA ASN A 16 -23.44 -9.92 11.79
C ASN A 16 -22.14 -10.18 11.02
N SER A 17 -22.18 -10.01 9.69
CA SER A 17 -21.08 -10.29 8.73
C SER A 17 -20.62 -11.76 8.57
N LYS A 18 -21.33 -12.72 9.18
CA LYS A 18 -21.12 -14.18 9.00
C LYS A 18 -22.15 -14.74 8.01
N MET A 19 -21.70 -15.54 7.04
CA MET A 19 -22.55 -16.09 5.98
C MET A 19 -23.20 -17.41 6.39
N LEU A 20 -24.49 -17.56 6.10
CA LEU A 20 -25.23 -18.81 6.15
C LEU A 20 -25.89 -19.05 4.79
N TYR A 21 -25.58 -20.18 4.18
CA TYR A 21 -26.20 -20.61 2.92
C TYR A 21 -27.45 -21.42 3.21
N VAL A 22 -28.58 -20.99 2.67
CA VAL A 22 -29.82 -21.76 2.69
C VAL A 22 -30.08 -22.28 1.29
N VAL A 23 -29.92 -23.59 1.12
CA VAL A 23 -30.19 -24.29 -0.15
C VAL A 23 -31.66 -24.70 -0.17
N GLY A 24 -32.46 -24.04 -1.02
CA GLY A 24 -33.84 -24.45 -1.26
C GLY A 24 -33.89 -25.74 -2.08
N GLY A 25 -34.17 -26.86 -1.42
CA GLY A 25 -34.52 -28.11 -2.10
C GLY A 25 -35.98 -28.10 -2.55
N ASN A 26 -36.20 -28.45 -3.83
CA ASN A 26 -37.46 -28.56 -4.56
C ASN A 26 -38.24 -27.23 -4.73
N LEU A 27 -38.41 -26.81 -6.00
CA LEU A 27 -38.85 -25.48 -6.45
C LEU A 27 -40.21 -24.98 -5.92
N SER A 28 -40.97 -25.79 -5.20
CA SER A 28 -42.30 -25.43 -4.66
C SER A 28 -42.29 -24.88 -3.23
N ASN A 29 -41.19 -24.99 -2.49
CA ASN A 29 -41.17 -24.73 -1.03
C ASN A 29 -40.28 -23.55 -0.59
N VAL A 30 -39.76 -22.78 -1.55
CA VAL A 30 -38.84 -21.66 -1.31
C VAL A 30 -39.51 -20.53 -0.50
N ASP A 31 -40.78 -20.23 -0.78
CA ASP A 31 -41.54 -19.20 -0.07
C ASP A 31 -41.85 -19.57 1.40
N ALA A 32 -42.00 -20.87 1.69
CA ALA A 32 -42.22 -21.35 3.05
C ALA A 32 -40.95 -21.22 3.91
N VAL A 33 -39.78 -21.49 3.32
CA VAL A 33 -38.47 -21.28 3.94
C VAL A 33 -38.23 -19.79 4.18
N ARG A 34 -38.58 -18.93 3.20
CA ARG A 34 -38.50 -17.48 3.30
C ARG A 34 -39.27 -16.92 4.51
N ARG A 35 -40.50 -17.39 4.70
CA ARG A 35 -41.38 -16.98 5.82
C ARG A 35 -40.83 -17.42 7.17
N LYS A 36 -40.45 -18.70 7.33
CA LYS A 36 -39.87 -19.19 8.59
C LYS A 36 -38.61 -18.42 9.00
N ILE A 37 -37.73 -18.12 8.05
CA ILE A 37 -36.51 -17.35 8.31
C ILE A 37 -36.84 -15.91 8.69
N SER A 38 -37.83 -15.28 8.03
CA SER A 38 -38.28 -13.93 8.35
C SER A 38 -38.96 -13.84 9.72
N ASP A 39 -39.69 -14.87 10.13
CA ASP A 39 -40.37 -14.92 11.43
C ASP A 39 -39.35 -15.12 12.56
N LEU A 40 -38.39 -16.04 12.37
CA LEU A 40 -37.24 -16.22 13.26
C LEU A 40 -36.37 -14.94 13.32
N ALA A 41 -36.22 -14.19 12.21
CA ALA A 41 -35.50 -12.92 12.20
C ALA A 41 -36.12 -11.87 13.13
N LYS A 42 -37.45 -11.75 13.07
CA LYS A 42 -38.22 -10.78 13.86
C LYS A 42 -38.22 -11.15 15.34
N GLU A 43 -38.32 -12.44 15.66
CA GLU A 43 -38.25 -12.96 17.04
C GLU A 43 -36.91 -12.63 17.70
N TYR A 44 -35.79 -12.74 16.98
CA TYR A 44 -34.45 -12.44 17.49
C TYR A 44 -33.99 -10.99 17.28
N LYS A 45 -34.86 -10.07 16.81
CA LYS A 45 -34.52 -8.67 16.45
C LYS A 45 -33.32 -8.56 15.50
N MET A 46 -33.16 -9.51 14.58
CA MET A 46 -32.05 -9.54 13.63
C MET A 46 -32.47 -9.01 12.26
N SER A 47 -31.69 -8.09 11.69
CA SER A 47 -31.88 -7.60 10.32
C SER A 47 -31.35 -8.64 9.32
N ILE A 48 -32.23 -9.55 8.90
CA ILE A 48 -31.87 -10.56 7.90
C ILE A 48 -32.06 -9.97 6.51
N ARG A 49 -30.94 -9.76 5.80
CA ARG A 49 -30.95 -9.45 4.35
C ARG A 49 -30.91 -10.77 3.59
N GLN A 50 -32.03 -11.15 2.98
CA GLN A 50 -32.13 -12.28 2.07
C GLN A 50 -31.73 -11.80 0.68
N MET A 51 -30.70 -12.41 0.09
CA MET A 51 -30.28 -12.16 -1.28
C MET A 51 -30.14 -13.46 -2.03
N THR A 52 -30.38 -13.40 -3.34
CA THR A 52 -30.01 -14.46 -4.27
C THR A 52 -28.48 -14.54 -4.37
N VAL A 53 -27.90 -15.73 -4.59
CA VAL A 53 -26.43 -15.88 -4.73
C VAL A 53 -25.87 -14.96 -5.82
N LYS A 54 -26.59 -14.76 -6.93
CA LYS A 54 -26.19 -13.85 -8.02
C LYS A 54 -26.12 -12.39 -7.56
N GLU A 55 -27.19 -11.90 -6.93
CA GLU A 55 -27.26 -10.52 -6.41
C GLU A 55 -26.23 -10.26 -5.31
N TYR A 56 -25.94 -11.27 -4.47
CA TYR A 56 -24.88 -11.19 -3.47
C TYR A 56 -23.49 -11.12 -4.11
N ASN A 57 -23.21 -11.96 -5.11
CA ASN A 57 -21.95 -11.94 -5.83
C ASN A 57 -21.76 -10.60 -6.57
N ASP A 58 -22.81 -10.07 -7.19
CA ASP A 58 -22.75 -8.79 -7.91
C ASP A 58 -22.54 -7.61 -6.94
N ALA A 59 -23.28 -7.55 -5.83
CA ALA A 59 -23.11 -6.52 -4.81
C ALA A 59 -21.72 -6.56 -4.14
N LYS A 60 -21.20 -7.77 -3.93
CA LYS A 60 -19.86 -7.98 -3.37
C LYS A 60 -18.76 -7.62 -4.37
N ASN A 61 -18.94 -7.93 -5.66
CA ASN A 61 -18.01 -7.55 -6.71
C ASN A 61 -17.96 -6.03 -6.90
N SER A 62 -19.10 -5.33 -6.82
CA SER A 62 -19.11 -3.86 -6.85
C SER A 62 -18.39 -3.24 -5.64
N GLU A 63 -18.56 -3.82 -4.44
CA GLU A 63 -17.86 -3.34 -3.24
C GLU A 63 -16.33 -3.54 -3.33
N TYR A 64 -15.87 -4.65 -3.93
CA TYR A 64 -14.44 -4.89 -4.16
C TYR A 64 -13.85 -3.93 -5.21
N MET A 65 -14.57 -3.66 -6.31
CA MET A 65 -14.10 -2.76 -7.37
C MET A 65 -13.96 -1.31 -6.88
N GLU A 66 -14.91 -0.83 -6.08
CA GLU A 66 -14.84 0.52 -5.49
C GLU A 66 -13.67 0.65 -4.50
N GLY A 67 -13.46 -0.36 -3.64
CA GLY A 67 -12.38 -0.36 -2.66
C GLY A 67 -10.97 -0.48 -3.25
N GLU A 68 -10.81 -1.13 -4.41
CA GLU A 68 -9.51 -1.37 -5.03
C GLU A 68 -8.94 -0.12 -5.71
N SER A 69 -9.79 0.63 -6.42
CA SER A 69 -9.39 1.88 -7.08
C SER A 69 -8.89 2.93 -6.09
N ALA A 70 -9.58 3.10 -4.96
CA ALA A 70 -9.18 4.02 -3.90
C ALA A 70 -7.82 3.66 -3.29
N ARG A 71 -7.54 2.36 -3.09
CA ARG A 71 -6.26 1.89 -2.53
C ARG A 71 -5.08 2.20 -3.45
N ILE A 72 -5.23 1.97 -4.75
CA ILE A 72 -4.18 2.28 -5.74
C ILE A 72 -3.90 3.78 -5.72
N PHE A 73 -4.94 4.61 -5.74
CA PHE A 73 -4.79 6.06 -5.71
C PHE A 73 -4.09 6.55 -4.44
N THR A 74 -4.51 6.07 -3.25
CA THR A 74 -3.84 6.41 -1.99
C THR A 74 -2.37 5.96 -1.98
N SER A 75 -2.06 4.77 -2.51
CA SER A 75 -0.69 4.27 -2.57
C SER A 75 0.24 5.14 -3.43
N LEU A 76 -0.26 5.62 -4.57
CA LEU A 76 0.49 6.52 -5.45
C LEU A 76 0.77 7.87 -4.77
N ILE A 77 -0.22 8.45 -4.09
CA ILE A 77 -0.03 9.69 -3.33
C ILE A 77 1.00 9.51 -2.22
N MET A 78 0.95 8.39 -1.49
CA MET A 78 1.89 8.09 -0.41
C MET A 78 3.33 7.98 -0.93
N ILE A 79 3.54 7.34 -2.10
CA ILE A 79 4.86 7.26 -2.73
C ILE A 79 5.38 8.66 -3.06
N ILE A 80 4.54 9.49 -3.69
CA ILE A 80 4.91 10.87 -4.04
C ILE A 80 5.29 11.65 -2.77
N LEU A 81 4.44 11.59 -1.73
CA LEU A 81 4.68 12.28 -0.46
C LEU A 81 5.95 11.81 0.23
N SER A 82 6.25 10.49 0.17
CA SER A 82 7.48 9.93 0.70
C SER A 82 8.71 10.48 -0.02
N VAL A 83 8.68 10.54 -1.37
CA VAL A 83 9.80 11.10 -2.16
C VAL A 83 10.03 12.57 -1.79
N PHE A 84 8.97 13.39 -1.72
CA PHE A 84 9.08 14.78 -1.28
C PHE A 84 9.62 14.92 0.15
N GLY A 85 9.21 14.03 1.06
CA GLY A 85 9.70 13.98 2.43
C GLY A 85 11.21 13.71 2.49
N ILE A 86 11.68 12.68 1.80
CA ILE A 86 13.10 12.33 1.75
C ILE A 86 13.91 13.46 1.08
N MET A 87 13.38 14.07 0.01
CA MET A 87 14.00 15.22 -0.67
C MET A 87 14.16 16.41 0.27
N SER A 88 13.12 16.73 1.04
CA SER A 88 13.12 17.85 2.00
C SER A 88 14.15 17.64 3.11
N ILE A 89 14.19 16.44 3.69
CA ILE A 89 15.17 16.06 4.71
C ILE A 89 16.60 16.12 4.14
N SER A 90 16.80 15.62 2.91
CA SER A 90 18.10 15.63 2.25
C SER A 90 18.60 17.06 1.99
N ALA A 91 17.73 17.96 1.54
CA ALA A 91 18.06 19.37 1.37
C ALA A 91 18.44 20.04 2.69
N ALA A 92 17.65 19.83 3.75
CA ALA A 92 17.92 20.39 5.07
C ALA A 92 19.27 19.91 5.65
N LYS A 93 19.59 18.63 5.49
CA LYS A 93 20.90 18.06 5.92
C LYS A 93 22.08 18.69 5.19
N LEU A 94 21.95 19.00 3.90
CA LEU A 94 23.02 19.64 3.14
C LEU A 94 23.24 21.08 3.58
N LEU A 95 22.16 21.80 3.91
CA LEU A 95 22.23 23.16 4.43
C LEU A 95 22.89 23.18 5.82
N SER A 96 22.52 22.28 6.72
CA SER A 96 23.14 22.22 8.05
C SER A 96 24.62 21.83 8.01
N LYS A 97 25.01 20.95 7.07
CA LYS A 97 26.42 20.55 6.85
C LYS A 97 27.17 21.46 5.86
N ARG A 98 26.62 22.62 5.48
CA ARG A 98 27.23 23.50 4.47
C ARG A 98 28.64 23.93 4.84
N ARG A 99 28.88 24.34 6.09
CA ARG A 99 30.21 24.76 6.56
C ARG A 99 31.25 23.63 6.45
N GLU A 100 30.85 22.42 6.83
CA GLU A 100 31.70 21.21 6.74
C GLU A 100 32.05 20.88 5.28
N ILE A 101 31.06 20.96 4.38
CA ILE A 101 31.25 20.76 2.92
C ILE A 101 32.24 21.80 2.36
N GLY A 102 32.14 23.05 2.80
CA GLY A 102 33.02 24.14 2.39
C GLY A 102 34.47 23.93 2.80
N ILE A 103 34.68 23.50 4.05
CA ILE A 103 35.99 23.12 4.56
C ILE A 103 36.56 21.94 3.75
N ARG A 104 35.76 20.89 3.49
CA ARG A 104 36.22 19.74 2.68
C ARG A 104 36.59 20.13 1.25
N LEU A 105 35.86 21.06 0.63
CA LEU A 105 36.16 21.59 -0.71
C LEU A 105 37.46 22.40 -0.72
N SER A 106 37.75 23.19 0.33
CA SER A 106 39.00 23.95 0.41
C SER A 106 40.24 23.06 0.57
N PHE A 107 40.09 21.87 1.18
CA PHE A 107 41.13 20.83 1.22
C PHE A 107 41.31 20.07 -0.12
N GLY A 108 40.69 20.53 -1.22
CA GLY A 108 40.86 19.96 -2.55
C GLY A 108 39.95 18.77 -2.86
N THR A 109 38.98 18.45 -2.00
CA THR A 109 38.02 17.38 -2.28
C THR A 109 37.16 17.73 -3.48
N SER A 110 37.06 16.84 -4.47
CA SER A 110 36.19 17.06 -5.62
C SER A 110 34.71 17.10 -5.23
N LYS A 111 33.91 17.94 -5.91
CA LYS A 111 32.43 17.98 -5.74
C LYS A 111 31.79 16.59 -5.91
N ARG A 112 32.36 15.76 -6.79
CA ARG A 112 31.91 14.38 -7.04
C ARG A 112 32.12 13.48 -5.82
N GLY A 113 33.24 13.61 -5.12
CA GLY A 113 33.51 12.83 -3.89
C GLY A 113 32.48 13.11 -2.79
N ILE A 114 32.08 14.37 -2.63
CA ILE A 114 31.07 14.77 -1.64
C ILE A 114 29.69 14.21 -2.01
N ILE A 115 29.31 14.28 -3.30
CA ILE A 115 28.07 13.68 -3.80
C ILE A 115 28.03 12.17 -3.52
N PHE A 116 29.15 11.46 -3.71
CA PHE A 116 29.24 10.03 -3.47
C PHE A 116 29.05 9.66 -2.00
N ILE A 117 29.70 10.40 -1.09
CA ILE A 117 29.53 10.19 0.36
C ILE A 117 28.06 10.39 0.77
N PHE A 118 27.44 11.50 0.35
CA PHE A 118 26.03 11.77 0.66
C PHE A 118 25.07 10.74 0.06
N SER A 119 25.31 10.32 -1.18
CA SER A 119 24.50 9.27 -1.83
C SER A 119 24.69 7.91 -1.14
N GLY A 120 25.88 7.63 -0.63
CA GLY A 120 26.17 6.45 0.20
C GLY A 120 25.43 6.45 1.54
N GLU A 121 25.38 7.60 2.23
CA GLU A 121 24.57 7.76 3.45
C GLU A 121 23.08 7.48 3.17
N LEU A 122 22.55 7.99 2.06
CA LEU A 122 21.19 7.70 1.64
C LEU A 122 21.00 6.21 1.31
N PHE A 123 21.94 5.60 0.59
CA PHE A 123 21.86 4.18 0.23
C PHE A 123 21.79 3.28 1.46
N ILE A 124 22.59 3.55 2.49
CA ILE A 124 22.57 2.80 3.76
C ILE A 124 21.19 2.91 4.43
N LEU A 125 20.59 4.10 4.45
CA LEU A 125 19.24 4.29 5.00
C LEU A 125 18.18 3.48 4.22
N PHE A 126 18.29 3.42 2.89
CA PHE A 126 17.40 2.60 2.06
C PHE A 126 17.54 1.11 2.37
N VAL A 127 18.77 0.60 2.49
CA VAL A 127 19.02 -0.81 2.83
C VAL A 127 18.43 -1.17 4.19
N ILE A 128 18.61 -0.30 5.20
CA ILE A 128 18.04 -0.50 6.54
C ILE A 128 16.51 -0.49 6.49
N SER A 129 15.91 0.46 5.76
CA SER A 129 14.45 0.53 5.58
C SER A 129 13.89 -0.73 4.91
N LEU A 130 14.60 -1.27 3.91
CA LEU A 130 14.20 -2.48 3.21
C LEU A 130 14.23 -3.71 4.15
N LEU A 131 15.28 -3.84 4.96
CA LEU A 131 15.37 -4.89 6.00
C LEU A 131 14.21 -4.81 7.00
N ILE A 132 13.90 -3.61 7.50
CA ILE A 132 12.78 -3.39 8.43
C ILE A 132 11.45 -3.74 7.77
N THR A 133 11.27 -3.35 6.51
CA THR A 133 10.06 -3.66 5.73
C THR A 133 9.86 -5.17 5.59
N LEU A 134 10.93 -5.92 5.28
CA LEU A 134 10.88 -7.39 5.17
C LEU A 134 10.52 -8.05 6.50
N LEU A 135 11.07 -7.57 7.61
CA LEU A 135 10.76 -8.06 8.96
C LEU A 135 9.29 -7.84 9.31
N ILE A 136 8.79 -6.63 9.10
CA ILE A 136 7.39 -6.28 9.39
C ILE A 136 6.44 -7.10 8.52
N HIS A 137 6.75 -7.25 7.22
CA HIS A 137 5.95 -8.05 6.30
C HIS A 137 5.82 -9.51 6.77
N ASN A 138 6.93 -10.13 7.20
CA ASN A 138 6.92 -11.50 7.70
C ASN A 138 6.03 -11.64 8.95
N ILE A 139 6.16 -10.71 9.90
CA ILE A 139 5.34 -10.69 11.13
C ILE A 139 3.84 -10.53 10.82
N SER A 140 3.49 -9.66 9.87
CA SER A 140 2.10 -9.45 9.46
C SER A 140 1.46 -10.69 8.82
N ILE A 141 2.24 -11.53 8.13
CA ILE A 141 1.72 -12.79 7.54
C ILE A 141 1.38 -13.81 8.63
N ILE A 142 2.14 -13.84 9.72
CA ILE A 142 1.97 -14.81 10.82
C ILE A 142 0.69 -14.51 11.62
N ASN A 143 0.38 -13.24 11.88
CA ASN A 143 -0.78 -12.81 12.66
C ASN A 143 -2.06 -12.71 11.78
N LYS A 144 -2.57 -13.88 11.37
CA LYS A 144 -3.64 -14.06 10.37
C LYS A 144 -5.06 -13.57 10.73
N SER A 145 -5.36 -13.06 11.92
CA SER A 145 -6.77 -12.92 12.33
C SER A 145 -7.47 -11.63 11.85
N GLU A 146 -6.81 -10.47 11.79
CA GLU A 146 -7.49 -9.21 11.44
C GLU A 146 -6.82 -8.38 10.34
N MET A 147 -5.48 -8.34 10.31
CA MET A 147 -4.73 -7.61 9.29
C MET A 147 -4.93 -8.19 7.88
N LYS A 148 -5.33 -9.47 7.79
CA LYS A 148 -5.59 -10.14 6.52
C LYS A 148 -6.59 -9.38 5.65
N LYS A 149 -7.64 -8.76 6.19
CA LYS A 149 -8.63 -8.01 5.37
C LYS A 149 -8.03 -6.81 4.62
N TYR A 150 -6.99 -6.17 5.17
CA TYR A 150 -6.31 -5.05 4.55
C TYR A 150 -5.22 -5.48 3.56
N PHE A 151 -4.60 -6.64 3.81
CA PHE A 151 -3.56 -7.21 2.94
C PHE A 151 -4.09 -8.23 1.90
N TYR A 152 -5.38 -8.62 1.94
CA TYR A 152 -5.94 -9.79 1.23
C TYR A 152 -5.83 -9.73 -0.30
N ASN A 153 -5.64 -8.53 -0.87
CA ASN A 153 -5.50 -8.40 -2.33
C ASN A 153 -4.04 -8.35 -2.79
N PHE A 154 -3.06 -8.32 -1.88
CA PHE A 154 -1.66 -8.54 -2.24
C PHE A 154 -1.36 -10.05 -2.29
N SER A 155 -2.24 -10.80 -2.95
CA SER A 155 -1.99 -12.18 -3.37
C SER A 155 -1.38 -12.22 -4.77
N TYR A 156 -0.59 -11.20 -5.14
CA TYR A 156 0.53 -11.47 -6.03
C TYR A 156 1.47 -12.33 -5.21
N GLY A 157 1.57 -13.62 -5.53
CA GLY A 157 2.66 -14.43 -5.00
C GLY A 157 3.99 -13.69 -5.19
N LEU A 158 5.00 -14.06 -4.42
CA LEU A 158 6.39 -13.67 -4.68
C LEU A 158 6.86 -14.34 -5.99
N ASN A 159 6.23 -13.95 -7.09
CA ASN A 159 6.63 -14.30 -8.42
C ASN A 159 7.83 -13.42 -8.76
N ILE A 160 8.77 -13.98 -9.52
CA ILE A 160 10.00 -13.28 -9.89
C ILE A 160 9.70 -11.92 -10.56
N GLN A 161 8.59 -11.85 -11.30
CA GLN A 161 8.14 -10.63 -12.00
C GLN A 161 7.64 -9.54 -11.04
N SER A 162 6.85 -9.88 -10.01
CA SER A 162 6.33 -8.89 -9.05
C SER A 162 7.45 -8.32 -8.18
N VAL A 163 8.39 -9.18 -7.77
CA VAL A 163 9.61 -8.75 -7.06
C VAL A 163 10.44 -7.82 -7.95
N GLY A 164 10.61 -8.14 -9.24
CA GLY A 164 11.33 -7.30 -10.19
C GLY A 164 10.73 -5.90 -10.34
N VAL A 165 9.41 -5.79 -10.45
CA VAL A 165 8.72 -4.49 -10.53
C VAL A 165 8.92 -3.68 -9.24
N LEU A 166 8.80 -4.32 -8.08
CA LEU A 166 8.95 -3.65 -6.78
C LEU A 166 10.38 -3.13 -6.58
N LEU A 167 11.38 -3.95 -6.93
CA LEU A 167 12.79 -3.55 -6.91
C LEU A 167 13.06 -2.38 -7.87
N GLY A 168 12.43 -2.41 -9.06
CA GLY A 168 12.49 -1.32 -10.02
C GLY A 168 11.94 0.00 -9.46
N ILE A 169 10.79 -0.03 -8.78
CA ILE A 169 10.21 1.16 -8.14
C ILE A 169 11.12 1.71 -7.05
N ILE A 170 11.70 0.84 -6.20
CA ILE A 170 12.64 1.26 -5.14
C ILE A 170 13.87 1.95 -5.74
N VAL A 171 14.46 1.36 -6.78
CA VAL A 171 15.62 1.95 -7.47
C VAL A 171 15.26 3.30 -8.07
N LEU A 172 14.08 3.42 -8.67
CA LEU A 172 13.59 4.67 -9.25
C LEU A 172 13.43 5.76 -8.19
N ILE A 173 12.83 5.44 -7.04
CA ILE A 173 12.70 6.37 -5.90
C ILE A 173 14.09 6.79 -5.38
N PHE A 174 15.03 5.86 -5.27
CA PHE A 174 16.40 6.17 -4.85
C PHE A 174 17.09 7.14 -5.81
N ILE A 175 16.99 6.91 -7.12
CA ILE A 175 17.53 7.81 -8.15
C ILE A 175 16.94 9.20 -8.02
N PHE A 176 15.61 9.30 -7.88
CA PHE A 176 14.93 10.58 -7.67
C PHE A 176 15.43 11.28 -6.40
N SER A 177 15.60 10.55 -5.31
CA SER A 177 16.12 11.11 -4.06
C SER A 177 17.53 11.66 -4.20
N CYS A 178 18.39 11.07 -5.05
CA CYS A 178 19.75 11.55 -5.29
C CYS A 178 19.81 12.84 -6.13
N ILE A 179 18.73 13.23 -6.81
CA ILE A 179 18.70 14.45 -7.63
C ILE A 179 18.96 15.71 -6.78
N VAL A 180 18.33 15.79 -5.61
CA VAL A 180 18.45 16.94 -4.70
C VAL A 180 19.90 17.16 -4.23
N PRO A 181 20.62 16.18 -3.66
CA PRO A 181 22.01 16.39 -3.28
C PRO A 181 22.91 16.76 -4.44
N ILE A 182 22.70 16.18 -5.63
CA ILE A 182 23.47 16.51 -6.83
C ILE A 182 23.29 17.99 -7.21
N ILE A 183 22.05 18.48 -7.26
CA ILE A 183 21.78 19.87 -7.66
C ILE A 183 22.31 20.86 -6.61
N THR A 184 22.04 20.60 -5.33
CA THR A 184 22.44 21.49 -4.24
C THR A 184 23.95 21.59 -4.09
N ILE A 185 24.69 20.48 -4.18
CA ILE A 185 26.16 20.48 -4.10
C ILE A 185 26.80 21.15 -5.33
N LYS A 186 26.21 20.99 -6.52
CA LYS A 186 26.71 21.69 -7.72
C LYS A 186 26.61 23.21 -7.57
N LYS A 187 25.50 23.71 -7.01
CA LYS A 187 25.22 25.14 -6.80
C LYS A 187 26.13 25.79 -5.75
N PHE A 188 26.68 25.04 -4.81
CA PHE A 188 27.63 25.57 -3.84
C PHE A 188 28.94 26.06 -4.52
N SER A 189 29.09 27.39 -4.64
CA SER A 189 30.35 28.09 -4.92
C SER A 189 31.14 28.28 -3.64
N LEU A 190 32.48 28.14 -3.71
CA LEU A 190 33.38 28.36 -2.57
C LEU A 190 33.21 29.75 -1.94
N ARG A 191 32.90 30.78 -2.74
CA ARG A 191 32.62 32.14 -2.27
C ARG A 191 31.44 32.19 -1.28
N ASP A 192 30.36 31.47 -1.57
CA ASP A 192 29.16 31.46 -0.74
C ASP A 192 29.32 30.58 0.51
N LEU A 193 30.38 29.75 0.59
CA LEU A 193 30.60 28.83 1.71
C LEU A 193 31.55 29.38 2.78
N ILE A 194 32.38 30.37 2.43
CA ILE A 194 33.42 30.91 3.33
C ILE A 194 32.99 32.27 3.92
N GLY A 195 31.92 32.88 3.42
CA GLY A 195 31.49 34.19 3.91
C GLY A 195 32.42 35.29 3.44
N GLY A 196 32.37 35.60 2.13
CA GLY A 196 32.62 36.97 1.72
C GLY A 196 31.36 37.76 2.05
N TYR A 197 31.36 38.43 3.20
CA TYR A 197 30.41 39.50 3.49
C TYR A 197 30.80 40.67 2.58
N GLU A 198 29.93 41.05 1.65
CA GLU A 198 29.77 42.47 1.31
C GLU A 198 28.90 43.12 2.38
#